data_AF-A0A9P5U8Y1-F1
#
_entry.id   AF-A0A9P5U8Y1-F1
#
_cell.length_a   1.000
_cell.length_b   1.000
_cell.length_c   1.000
_cell.angle_alpha   90.00
_cell.angle_beta   90.00
_cell.angle_gamma   90.00
#
_symmetry.space_group_name_H-M   'P 1'
#
loop_
_entity.id
_entity.type
_entity.pdbx_description
1 polymer ?
#
loop_
_entity_poly.entity_id
_entity_poly.type
_entity_poly.pdbx_seq_one_letter_code
_entity_poly.pdbx_strand_id
1 'polypeptide(L)'
;MALEKGTMFVLGERGDIKEVPIPITVKESGDVPSGYSVDFVLSPERVIAVLNSAGVRTISQLPEDTHNEMRGIINNPANLSIVPTGIHETKRATEAQTDAKLANDEKD
;
A
#
# COMPACT_ATOMS: atom_id res chain seq x y z
N MET A 1 -7.01 7.94 15.51
CA MET A 1 -7.81 7.70 14.29
C MET A 1 -7.02 6.75 13.41
N ALA A 2 -7.66 5.74 12.81
CA ALA A 2 -6.97 4.70 12.02
C ALA A 2 -6.48 5.18 10.63
N LEU A 3 -6.96 6.35 10.17
CA LEU A 3 -6.57 7.02 8.93
C LEU A 3 -6.47 8.52 9.20
N GLU A 4 -5.33 9.15 8.85
CA GLU A 4 -5.23 10.62 8.83
C GLU A 4 -5.80 11.23 7.55
N LYS A 5 -5.85 10.47 6.46
CA LYS A 5 -6.47 10.92 5.22
C LYS A 5 -7.94 11.25 5.46
N GLY A 6 -8.35 12.44 5.01
CA GLY A 6 -9.74 12.89 5.08
C GLY A 6 -10.62 12.32 3.96
N THR A 7 -10.01 11.62 3.00
CA THR A 7 -10.58 11.23 1.71
C THR A 7 -10.32 9.76 1.38
N MET A 8 -11.19 9.20 0.56
CA MET A 8 -11.11 7.84 0.00
C MET A 8 -11.34 7.90 -1.51
N PHE A 9 -11.05 6.79 -2.19
CA PHE A 9 -11.28 6.67 -3.62
C PHE A 9 -12.56 5.89 -3.91
N VAL A 10 -13.33 6.33 -4.90
CA VAL A 10 -14.51 5.64 -5.40
C VAL A 10 -14.40 5.44 -6.91
N LEU A 11 -15.02 4.37 -7.41
CA LEU A 11 -15.13 4.12 -8.84
C LEU A 11 -16.35 4.87 -9.38
N GLY A 12 -16.11 5.82 -10.29
CA GLY A 12 -17.13 6.54 -11.03
C GLY A 12 -17.78 5.66 -12.10
N GLU A 13 -18.95 6.09 -12.59
CA GLU A 13 -19.78 5.35 -13.55
C GLU A 13 -19.08 5.04 -14.87
N ARG A 14 -18.01 5.78 -15.22
CA ARG A 14 -17.24 5.59 -16.45
C ARG A 14 -15.93 4.84 -16.21
N GLY A 15 -15.75 4.24 -15.02
CA GLY A 15 -14.52 3.59 -14.60
C GLY A 15 -13.41 4.56 -14.17
N ASP A 16 -13.71 5.86 -14.08
CA ASP A 16 -12.80 6.86 -13.54
C ASP A 16 -12.69 6.74 -12.01
N ILE A 17 -11.52 7.01 -11.44
CA ILE A 17 -11.34 7.03 -9.99
C ILE A 17 -11.55 8.46 -9.50
N LYS A 18 -12.43 8.64 -8.50
CA LYS A 18 -12.68 9.93 -7.86
C LYS A 18 -12.26 9.89 -6.40
N GLU A 19 -11.61 10.97 -5.96
CA GLU A 19 -11.33 11.19 -4.55
C GLU A 19 -12.52 11.90 -3.89
N VAL A 20 -13.04 11.35 -2.80
CA VAL A 20 -14.21 11.87 -2.09
C VAL A 20 -13.94 11.89 -0.58
N PRO A 21 -14.63 12.72 0.21
CA PRO A 21 -14.49 12.69 1.67
C PRO A 21 -14.84 11.32 2.25
N ILE A 22 -14.07 10.84 3.23
CA ILE A 22 -14.42 9.63 3.97
C ILE A 22 -15.70 9.90 4.78
N PRO A 23 -16.74 9.05 4.66
CA PRO A 23 -17.95 9.19 5.46
C PRO A 23 -17.66 9.20 6.96
N ILE A 24 -18.40 10.02 7.71
CA ILE A 24 -18.21 10.19 9.16
C ILE A 24 -18.32 8.85 9.90
N THR A 25 -19.25 7.99 9.49
CA THR A 25 -19.46 6.66 10.08
C THR A 25 -18.18 5.81 10.08
N VAL A 26 -17.41 5.84 8.99
CA VAL A 26 -16.15 5.11 8.88
C VAL A 26 -15.10 5.68 9.86
N LYS A 27 -15.09 6.99 10.08
CA LYS A 27 -14.16 7.64 11.02
C LYS A 27 -14.49 7.33 12.48
N GLU A 28 -15.77 7.15 12.79
CA GLU A 28 -16.26 6.92 14.15
C GLU A 28 -16.23 5.44 14.54
N SER A 29 -16.68 4.53 13.67
CA SER A 29 -16.76 3.10 13.98
C SER A 29 -15.56 2.29 13.48
N GLY A 30 -14.83 2.79 12.48
CA GLY A 30 -13.79 2.03 11.78
C GLY A 30 -14.32 1.02 10.77
N ASP A 31 -15.64 0.96 10.56
CA ASP A 31 -16.25 0.03 9.61
C ASP A 31 -16.01 0.47 8.18
N VAL A 32 -15.32 -0.36 7.41
CA VAL A 32 -15.08 -0.13 5.99
C VAL A 32 -16.35 -0.49 5.20
N PRO A 33 -16.84 0.38 4.30
CA PRO A 33 -18.04 0.09 3.51
C PRO A 33 -17.86 -1.17 2.64
N SER A 34 -18.96 -1.89 2.41
CA SER A 34 -18.96 -3.05 1.52
C SER A 34 -18.47 -2.70 0.11
N GLY A 35 -17.62 -3.56 -0.47
CA GLY A 35 -16.97 -3.33 -1.76
C GLY A 35 -15.72 -2.43 -1.70
N TYR A 36 -15.29 -2.05 -0.50
CA TYR A 36 -14.07 -1.30 -0.26
C TYR A 36 -13.10 -2.08 0.64
N SER A 37 -11.83 -1.70 0.56
CA SER A 37 -10.75 -2.29 1.34
C SER A 37 -9.78 -1.18 1.78
N VAL A 38 -9.14 -1.38 2.92
CA VAL A 38 -7.99 -0.55 3.31
C VAL A 38 -6.77 -1.10 2.59
N ASP A 39 -6.09 -0.23 1.86
CA ASP A 39 -4.88 -0.58 1.12
C ASP A 39 -3.74 0.37 1.48
N PHE A 40 -2.51 -0.13 1.35
CA PHE A 40 -1.32 0.71 1.47
C PHE A 40 -1.13 1.50 0.17
N VAL A 41 -0.67 2.75 0.23
CA VAL A 41 -0.24 3.47 -0.97
C VAL A 41 1.09 2.88 -1.44
N LEU A 42 2.06 2.77 -0.53
CA LEU A 42 3.32 2.05 -0.67
C LEU A 42 3.26 0.74 0.13
N SER A 43 3.24 -0.39 -0.59
CA SER A 43 3.15 -1.74 0.00
C SER A 43 4.43 -2.10 0.76
N PRO A 44 4.35 -2.46 2.07
CA PRO A 44 5.50 -2.92 2.83
C PRO A 44 6.12 -4.19 2.23
N GLU A 45 5.29 -5.11 1.74
CA GLU A 45 5.72 -6.37 1.11
C GLU A 45 6.56 -6.08 -0.15
N ARG A 46 6.13 -5.11 -0.96
CA ARG A 46 6.87 -4.69 -2.15
C ARG A 46 8.21 -4.05 -1.80
N VAL A 47 8.29 -3.24 -0.74
CA VAL A 47 9.57 -2.68 -0.27
C VAL A 47 10.53 -3.82 0.10
N ILE A 48 10.04 -4.83 0.83
CA ILE A 48 10.84 -6.00 1.19
C ILE A 48 11.30 -6.78 -0.04
N ALA A 49 10.44 -6.99 -1.04
CA ALA A 49 10.79 -7.67 -2.28
C ALA A 49 11.91 -6.96 -3.05
N VAL A 50 11.83 -5.63 -3.16
CA VAL A 50 12.85 -4.82 -3.83
C VAL A 50 14.17 -4.83 -3.05
N LEU A 51 14.14 -4.68 -1.73
CA LEU A 51 15.34 -4.76 -0.89
C LEU A 51 16.02 -6.13 -1.02
N ASN A 52 15.22 -7.20 -1.01
CA ASN A 52 15.71 -8.56 -1.24
C ASN A 52 16.41 -8.69 -2.59
N SER A 53 15.82 -8.14 -3.67
CA SER A 53 16.42 -8.15 -5.02
C SER A 53 17.72 -7.34 -5.13
N ALA A 54 17.94 -6.42 -4.19
CA ALA A 54 19.17 -5.64 -4.08
C ALA A 54 20.22 -6.29 -3.16
N GLY A 55 19.98 -7.55 -2.72
CA GLY A 55 20.86 -8.27 -1.80
C GLY A 55 20.75 -7.85 -0.34
N VAL A 56 19.79 -6.99 0.02
CA VAL A 56 19.51 -6.57 1.39
C VAL A 56 18.53 -7.56 2.02
N ARG A 57 19.03 -8.40 2.92
CA ARG A 57 18.29 -9.46 3.62
C ARG A 57 18.04 -9.15 5.10
N THR A 58 18.83 -8.27 5.70
CA THR A 58 18.70 -7.86 7.12
C THR A 58 18.72 -6.35 7.29
N ILE A 59 18.05 -5.87 8.34
CA ILE A 59 17.97 -4.44 8.65
C ILE A 59 19.36 -3.82 8.88
N SER A 60 20.30 -4.59 9.44
CA SER A 60 21.68 -4.14 9.69
C SER A 60 22.49 -3.82 8.43
N GLN A 61 22.05 -4.26 7.25
CA GLN A 61 22.68 -3.93 5.97
C GLN A 61 22.27 -2.54 5.46
N LEU A 62 21.29 -1.90 6.10
CA LEU A 62 20.84 -0.56 5.78
C LEU A 62 21.51 0.45 6.73
N PRO A 63 21.87 1.64 6.23
CA PRO A 63 22.18 2.77 7.09
C PRO A 63 21.01 3.05 8.04
N GLU A 64 21.32 3.40 9.29
CA GLU A 64 20.31 3.65 10.33
C GLU A 64 19.29 4.72 9.90
N ASP A 65 19.77 5.81 9.31
CA ASP A 65 18.93 6.90 8.80
C ASP A 65 17.96 6.40 7.72
N THR A 66 18.44 5.58 6.77
CA THR A 66 17.61 4.99 5.72
C THR A 66 16.55 4.05 6.28
N HIS A 67 16.91 3.21 7.25
CA HIS A 67 15.94 2.35 7.92
C HIS A 67 14.86 3.16 8.66
N ASN A 68 15.26 4.18 9.41
CA ASN A 68 14.34 5.03 10.16
C ASN A 68 13.41 5.82 9.22
N GLU A 69 13.92 6.35 8.11
CA GLU A 69 13.14 7.05 7.10
C GLU A 69 12.11 6.12 6.46
N MET A 70 12.53 4.94 5.96
CA MET A 70 11.62 3.97 5.37
C MET A 70 10.55 3.52 6.35
N ARG A 71 10.93 3.25 7.60
CA ARG A 71 9.98 2.91 8.67
C ARG A 71 8.98 4.04 8.89
N GLY A 72 9.43 5.29 8.87
CA GLY A 72 8.59 6.47 9.01
C GLY A 72 7.56 6.59 7.88
N ILE A 73 7.99 6.37 6.64
CA ILE A 73 7.12 6.42 5.45
C ILE A 73 6.09 5.28 5.49
N ILE A 74 6.54 4.05 5.73
CA ILE A 74 5.69 2.85 5.70
C ILE A 74 4.60 2.92 6.77
N ASN A 75 4.97 3.33 7.99
CA ASN A 75 4.05 3.40 9.13
C ASN A 75 3.28 4.73 9.20
N ASN A 76 3.50 5.65 8.25
CA ASN A 76 2.75 6.89 8.21
C ASN A 76 1.26 6.58 7.99
N PRO A 77 0.32 7.08 8.80
CA PRO A 77 -1.11 6.87 8.57
C PRO A 77 -1.59 7.34 7.19
N ALA A 78 -0.90 8.30 6.57
CA ALA A 78 -1.17 8.75 5.20
C ALA A 78 -0.81 7.70 4.13
N ASN A 79 -0.03 6.68 4.49
CA ASN A 79 0.27 5.51 3.66
C ASN A 79 -0.92 4.55 3.57
N LEU A 80 -2.01 4.76 4.30
CA LEU A 80 -3.23 3.96 4.20
C LEU A 80 -4.32 4.73 3.47
N SER A 81 -5.12 4.04 2.67
CA SER A 81 -6.27 4.60 1.98
C SER A 81 -7.40 3.59 1.86
N ILE A 82 -8.63 4.06 1.78
CA ILE A 82 -9.78 3.22 1.47
C ILE A 82 -10.00 3.28 -0.05
N VAL A 83 -9.96 2.13 -0.69
CA VAL A 83 -10.08 1.96 -2.14
C VAL A 83 -11.14 0.91 -2.48
N PRO A 84 -11.73 0.93 -3.68
CA PRO A 84 -12.57 -0.17 -4.14
C PRO A 84 -11.82 -1.51 -4.10
N THR A 85 -12.45 -2.57 -3.62
CA THR A 85 -11.80 -3.88 -3.44
C THR A 85 -11.18 -4.42 -4.72
N GLY A 86 -11.85 -4.25 -5.87
CA GLY A 86 -11.29 -4.68 -7.16
C GLY A 86 -9.99 -3.96 -7.55
N ILE A 87 -9.79 -2.71 -7.12
CA ILE A 87 -8.52 -1.99 -7.34
C ILE A 87 -7.42 -2.57 -6.43
N HIS A 88 -7.73 -2.81 -5.16
CA HIS A 88 -6.81 -3.45 -4.22
C HIS A 88 -6.35 -4.84 -4.73
N GLU A 89 -7.28 -5.66 -5.20
CA GLU A 89 -6.98 -6.98 -5.76
C GLU A 89 -6.13 -6.90 -7.04
N THR A 90 -6.48 -6.00 -7.96
CA THR A 90 -5.72 -5.77 -9.19
C THR A 90 -4.29 -5.33 -8.90
N LYS A 91 -4.11 -4.43 -7.93
CA LYS A 91 -2.81 -3.98 -7.48
C LYS A 91 -1.99 -5.15 -6.94
N ARG A 92 -2.54 -5.93 -5.99
CA ARG A 92 -1.82 -7.08 -5.42
C ARG A 92 -1.43 -8.11 -6.48
N ALA A 93 -2.31 -8.40 -7.43
CA ALA A 93 -2.01 -9.31 -8.52
C ALA A 93 -0.87 -8.80 -9.41
N THR A 94 -0.86 -7.49 -9.69
CA THR A 94 0.22 -6.85 -10.48
C THR A 94 1.54 -6.84 -9.72
N GLU A 95 1.52 -6.47 -8.43
CA GLU A 95 2.70 -6.48 -7.56
C GLU A 95 3.31 -7.89 -7.50
N ALA A 96 2.51 -8.91 -7.20
CA ALA A 96 2.97 -10.30 -7.16
C ALA A 96 3.61 -10.78 -8.47
N GLN A 97 3.05 -10.39 -9.63
CA GLN A 97 3.66 -10.70 -10.94
C GLN A 97 5.02 -10.03 -11.11
N THR A 98 5.16 -8.77 -10.69
CA THR A 98 6.42 -8.05 -10.82
C THR A 98 7.46 -8.50 -9.79
N ASP A 99 7.05 -8.85 -8.57
CA ASP A 99 7.91 -9.43 -7.53
C ASP A 99 8.49 -10.77 -8.00
N ALA A 100 7.66 -11.61 -8.62
CA ALA A 100 8.12 -12.88 -9.19
C ALA A 100 9.15 -12.68 -10.32
N LYS A 101 9.02 -11.62 -11.12
CA LYS A 101 10.03 -11.28 -12.14
C LYS A 101 11.36 -10.85 -11.52
N LEU A 102 11.32 -9.95 -10.53
CA LEU A 102 12.52 -9.54 -9.80
C LEU A 102 13.28 -10.72 -9.19
N ALA A 103 12.55 -11.71 -8.66
CA ALA A 103 13.16 -12.91 -8.09
C ALA A 103 13.76 -13.89 -9.12
N ASN A 104 13.35 -13.80 -10.39
CA ASN A 104 13.87 -14.65 -11.47
C ASN A 104 15.08 -14.01 -12.15
N ASP A 105 15.11 -12.67 -12.27
CA ASP A 105 16.25 -11.94 -12.85
C ASP A 105 17.52 -12.03 -11.96
N GLU A 106 17.41 -12.43 -10.70
CA GLU A 106 18.57 -12.75 -9.81
C GLU A 106 19.24 -14.11 -10.13
N LYS A 107 18.65 -14.96 -10.98
CA LYS A 107 19.11 -16.33 -11.22
C LYS A 107 19.89 -16.53 -12.52
N ASP A 108 20.00 -15.50 -13.36
CA ASP A 108 20.76 -15.48 -14.61
C ASP A 108 22.08 -14.70 -14.46
#